data_AF-A0A848VDJ7-F1
#
_entry.id   AF-A0A848VDJ7-F1
#
_cell.length_a   1.000
_cell.length_b   1.000
_cell.length_c   1.000
_cell.angle_alpha   90.00
_cell.angle_beta   90.00
_cell.angle_gamma   90.00
#
_symmetry.space_group_name_H-M   'P 1'
#
loop_
_entity.id
_entity.type
_entity.pdbx_description
1 polymer ?
#
loop_
_entity_poly.entity_id
_entity_poly.type
_entity_poly.pdbx_seq_one_letter_code
_entity_poly.pdbx_strand_id
1 'polypeptide(L)'
;KRTQPQADEVLGTAVLRAAERMGLSRTDLTRVIGRDRSSISRSGVDPDSKSGELAKILIRCYRALAVMVDDNQEQIREWLATPNRHTGGVPEQQLQTVAGLVAVSEYLDAIRGKV
;
A
#
# COMPACT_ATOMS: atom_id res chain seq x y z
N LYS A 1 -2.43 -0.70 -32.50
CA LYS A 1 -3.54 -0.26 -31.61
C LYS A 1 -3.09 -0.50 -30.17
N ARG A 2 -2.95 0.53 -29.33
CA ARG A 2 -2.76 0.34 -27.88
C ARG A 2 -4.11 -0.07 -27.31
N THR A 3 -4.27 -1.33 -26.93
CA THR A 3 -5.43 -1.77 -26.15
C THR A 3 -5.39 -1.01 -24.82
N GLN A 4 -6.45 -0.28 -24.49
CA GLN A 4 -6.54 0.45 -23.24
C GLN A 4 -6.51 -0.58 -22.10
N PRO A 5 -5.60 -0.45 -21.12
CA PRO A 5 -5.49 -1.45 -20.06
C PRO A 5 -6.74 -1.41 -19.19
N GLN A 6 -7.23 -2.58 -18.78
CA GLN A 6 -8.41 -2.70 -17.93
C GLN A 6 -8.09 -2.16 -16.53
N ALA A 7 -8.99 -1.37 -15.95
CA ALA A 7 -8.75 -0.69 -14.68
C ALA A 7 -8.39 -1.69 -13.55
N ASP A 8 -9.06 -2.84 -13.54
CA ASP A 8 -8.84 -3.91 -12.58
C ASP A 8 -7.42 -4.47 -12.64
N GLU A 9 -6.91 -4.72 -13.85
CA GLU A 9 -5.56 -5.22 -14.09
C GLU A 9 -4.51 -4.20 -13.67
N VAL A 10 -4.77 -2.91 -13.96
CA VAL A 10 -3.88 -1.80 -13.58
C VAL A 10 -3.80 -1.71 -12.05
N LEU A 11 -4.94 -1.70 -11.36
CA LEU A 11 -4.96 -1.60 -9.90
C LEU A 11 -4.32 -2.84 -9.25
N GLY A 12 -4.64 -4.04 -9.76
CA GLY A 12 -4.04 -5.29 -9.30
C GLY A 12 -2.51 -5.31 -9.46
N THR A 13 -2.01 -4.84 -10.61
CA THR A 13 -0.57 -4.74 -10.85
C THR A 13 0.08 -3.71 -9.93
N ALA A 14 -0.54 -2.53 -9.77
CA ALA A 14 -0.02 -1.45 -8.95
C ALA A 14 0.07 -1.85 -7.47
N VAL A 15 -0.98 -2.51 -6.92
CA VAL A 15 -0.99 -2.91 -5.51
C VAL A 15 0.02 -4.02 -5.23
N LEU A 16 0.21 -4.97 -6.16
CA LEU A 16 1.23 -6.01 -6.01
C LEU A 16 2.65 -5.43 -5.99
N ARG A 17 2.93 -4.48 -6.88
CA ARG A 17 4.24 -3.78 -6.92
C ARG A 17 4.48 -2.95 -5.67
N ALA A 18 3.46 -2.23 -5.19
CA ALA A 18 3.56 -1.47 -3.95
C ALA A 18 3.86 -2.39 -2.77
N ALA A 19 3.12 -3.49 -2.62
CA ALA A 19 3.34 -4.47 -1.56
C ALA A 19 4.75 -5.08 -1.59
N GLU A 20 5.26 -5.41 -2.78
CA GLU A 20 6.62 -5.94 -2.96
C GLU A 20 7.72 -4.93 -2.56
N ARG A 21 7.56 -3.68 -2.99
CA ARG A 21 8.46 -2.57 -2.60
C ARG A 21 8.43 -2.37 -1.08
N MET A 22 7.25 -2.38 -0.49
CA MET A 22 7.04 -2.26 0.96
C MET A 22 7.50 -3.50 1.76
N GLY A 23 7.82 -4.62 1.10
CA GLY A 23 8.23 -5.85 1.79
C GLY A 23 7.09 -6.63 2.45
N LEU A 24 5.84 -6.32 2.12
CA LEU A 24 4.66 -6.98 2.70
C LEU A 24 4.57 -8.44 2.23
N SER A 25 4.32 -9.35 3.17
CA SER A 25 4.10 -10.75 2.83
C SER A 25 2.74 -10.96 2.14
N ARG A 26 2.53 -12.15 1.59
CA ARG A 26 1.21 -12.55 1.04
C ARG A 26 0.11 -12.46 2.09
N THR A 27 0.43 -12.82 3.33
CA THR A 27 -0.48 -12.78 4.46
C THR A 27 -0.82 -11.34 4.83
N ASP A 28 0.18 -10.45 4.85
CA ASP A 28 -0.05 -9.03 5.14
C ASP A 28 -0.94 -8.39 4.09
N LEU A 29 -0.64 -8.59 2.81
CA LEU A 29 -1.48 -8.07 1.73
C LEU A 29 -2.92 -8.55 1.84
N THR A 30 -3.13 -9.82 2.16
CA THR A 30 -4.48 -10.38 2.35
C THR A 30 -5.20 -9.70 3.53
N ARG A 31 -4.51 -9.45 4.65
CA ARG A 31 -5.08 -8.72 5.79
C ARG A 31 -5.40 -7.26 5.47
N VAL A 32 -4.54 -6.60 4.69
CA VAL A 32 -4.68 -5.17 4.36
C VAL A 32 -5.83 -4.92 3.39
N ILE A 33 -5.97 -5.71 2.32
CA ILE A 33 -6.95 -5.44 1.25
C ILE A 33 -8.07 -6.47 1.13
N GLY A 34 -8.05 -7.54 1.92
CA GLY A 34 -9.08 -8.60 1.91
C GLY A 34 -9.02 -9.54 0.70
N ARG A 35 -7.93 -9.51 -0.09
CA ARG A 35 -7.72 -10.42 -1.24
C ARG A 35 -6.31 -10.97 -1.25
N ASP A 36 -6.19 -12.23 -1.59
CA ASP A 36 -4.89 -12.89 -1.71
C ASP A 36 -4.22 -12.58 -3.06
N ARG A 37 -2.88 -12.74 -3.07
CA ARG A 37 -2.05 -12.45 -4.24
C ARG A 37 -2.47 -13.22 -5.51
N SER A 38 -2.90 -14.48 -5.38
CA SER A 38 -3.26 -15.29 -6.55
C SER A 38 -4.55 -14.80 -7.21
N SER A 39 -5.52 -14.38 -6.39
CA SER A 39 -6.75 -13.79 -6.87
C SER A 39 -6.50 -12.45 -7.57
N ILE A 40 -5.62 -11.60 -7.01
CA ILE A 40 -5.24 -10.32 -7.61
C ILE A 40 -4.55 -10.51 -8.96
N SER A 41 -3.58 -11.44 -9.05
CA SER A 41 -2.85 -11.70 -10.30
C SER A 41 -3.75 -12.27 -11.40
N ARG A 42 -4.79 -13.03 -11.06
CA ARG A 42 -5.68 -13.65 -12.03
C ARG A 42 -6.77 -12.71 -12.55
N SER A 43 -7.35 -11.90 -11.66
CA SER A 43 -8.59 -11.14 -11.93
C SER A 43 -8.47 -9.63 -11.75
N GLY A 44 -7.27 -9.12 -11.44
CA GLY A 44 -7.10 -7.72 -11.07
C GLY A 44 -7.82 -7.40 -9.76
N VAL A 45 -8.11 -6.11 -9.54
CA VAL A 45 -8.91 -5.61 -8.42
C VAL A 45 -9.87 -4.55 -8.93
N ASP A 46 -11.17 -4.81 -8.86
CA ASP A 46 -12.21 -3.81 -9.16
C ASP A 46 -11.98 -2.53 -8.32
N PRO A 47 -11.71 -1.38 -8.95
CA PRO A 47 -11.46 -0.12 -8.28
C PRO A 47 -12.60 0.40 -7.40
N ASP A 48 -13.84 0.02 -7.67
CA ASP A 48 -15.03 0.48 -6.96
C ASP A 48 -15.48 -0.51 -5.87
N SER A 49 -14.84 -1.68 -5.81
CA SER A 49 -15.00 -2.62 -4.72
C SER A 49 -14.32 -2.15 -3.44
N LYS A 50 -14.72 -2.73 -2.29
CA LYS A 50 -14.08 -2.44 -1.00
C LYS A 50 -12.57 -2.73 -1.02
N SER A 51 -12.17 -3.84 -1.64
CA SER A 51 -10.76 -4.19 -1.82
C SER A 51 -10.04 -3.20 -2.73
N GLY A 52 -10.73 -2.63 -3.72
CA GLY A 52 -10.21 -1.57 -4.58
C GLY A 52 -9.92 -0.28 -3.83
N GLU A 53 -10.83 0.15 -2.95
CA GLU A 53 -10.60 1.29 -2.06
C GLU A 53 -9.36 1.09 -1.17
N LEU A 54 -9.27 -0.07 -0.51
CA LEU A 54 -8.13 -0.42 0.35
C LEU A 54 -6.81 -0.49 -0.43
N ALA A 55 -6.84 -1.06 -1.64
CA ALA A 55 -5.68 -1.08 -2.53
C ALA A 55 -5.21 0.33 -2.92
N LYS A 56 -6.15 1.24 -3.22
CA LYS A 56 -5.83 2.65 -3.52
C LYS A 56 -5.18 3.34 -2.32
N ILE A 57 -5.67 3.10 -1.10
CA ILE A 57 -5.08 3.67 0.13
C ILE A 57 -3.68 3.11 0.37
N LEU A 58 -3.46 1.81 0.17
CA LEU A 58 -2.13 1.20 0.29
C LEU A 58 -1.14 1.77 -0.73
N ILE A 59 -1.56 1.93 -1.99
CA ILE A 59 -0.74 2.58 -3.03
C ILE A 59 -0.42 4.02 -2.65
N ARG A 60 -1.38 4.75 -2.08
CA ARG A 60 -1.18 6.12 -1.61
C ARG A 60 -0.13 6.18 -0.48
N CYS A 61 -0.25 5.29 0.50
CA CYS A 61 0.73 5.11 1.57
C CYS A 61 2.13 4.84 1.02
N TYR A 62 2.28 3.87 0.09
CA TYR A 62 3.55 3.59 -0.58
C TYR A 62 4.13 4.83 -1.27
N ARG A 63 3.32 5.53 -2.08
CA ARG A 63 3.79 6.70 -2.83
C ARG A 63 4.22 7.85 -1.93
N ALA A 64 3.50 8.08 -0.83
CA ALA A 64 3.87 9.11 0.13
C ALA A 64 5.20 8.78 0.81
N LEU A 65 5.38 7.52 1.24
CA LEU A 65 6.62 7.06 1.84
C LEU A 65 7.79 7.09 0.86
N ALA A 66 7.60 6.58 -0.36
CA ALA A 66 8.62 6.54 -1.39
C ALA A 66 9.19 7.94 -1.68
N VAL A 67 8.37 8.99 -1.70
CA VAL A 67 8.88 10.36 -1.91
C VAL A 67 9.80 10.82 -0.79
N MET A 68 9.54 10.44 0.47
CA MET A 68 10.37 10.87 1.60
C MET A 68 11.75 10.20 1.63
N VAL A 69 11.88 9.03 1.02
CA VAL A 69 13.12 8.22 1.04
C VAL A 69 13.70 8.00 -0.36
N ASP A 70 13.32 8.84 -1.32
CA ASP A 70 13.77 8.79 -2.73
C ASP A 70 13.60 7.39 -3.38
N ASP A 71 12.46 6.75 -3.10
CA ASP A 71 12.07 5.39 -3.52
C ASP A 71 13.10 4.29 -3.15
N ASN A 72 13.92 4.55 -2.12
CA ASN A 72 14.87 3.58 -1.58
C ASN A 72 14.12 2.44 -0.85
N GLN A 73 14.15 1.25 -1.45
CA GLN A 73 13.39 0.10 -0.96
C GLN A 73 13.80 -0.38 0.44
N GLU A 74 15.08 -0.26 0.80
CA GLU A 74 15.58 -0.63 2.12
C GLU A 74 15.02 0.30 3.18
N GLN A 75 15.08 1.61 2.94
CA GLN A 75 14.54 2.62 3.85
C GLN A 75 13.01 2.55 3.98
N ILE A 76 12.29 2.22 2.90
CA ILE A 76 10.84 1.97 2.95
C ILE A 76 10.54 0.84 3.94
N ARG A 77 11.25 -0.28 3.84
CA ARG A 77 11.05 -1.46 4.69
C ARG A 77 11.44 -1.19 6.14
N GLU A 78 12.58 -0.53 6.34
CA GLU A 78 13.04 -0.13 7.67
C GLU A 78 12.03 0.78 8.36
N TRP A 79 11.50 1.78 7.65
CA TRP A 79 10.49 2.68 8.18
C TRP A 79 9.21 1.94 8.60
N LEU A 80 8.77 0.97 7.79
CA LEU A 80 7.57 0.18 8.09
C LEU A 80 7.76 -0.76 9.28
N ALA A 81 8.96 -1.31 9.46
CA ALA A 81 9.30 -2.24 10.54
C ALA A 81 9.64 -1.53 11.87
N THR A 82 9.98 -0.24 11.82
CA THR A 82 10.43 0.52 13.00
C THR A 82 9.26 1.15 13.74
N PRO A 83 9.19 1.04 15.09
CA PRO A 83 8.20 1.75 15.89
C PRO A 83 8.23 3.25 15.63
N ASN A 84 7.10 3.80 15.20
CA ASN A 84 6.95 5.20 14.87
C ASN A 84 6.07 5.89 15.92
N ARG A 85 6.66 6.83 16.67
CA ARG A 85 5.98 7.59 17.74
C ARG A 85 4.79 8.41 17.24
N HIS A 86 4.80 8.84 15.98
CA HIS A 86 3.76 9.70 15.43
C HIS A 86 2.54 8.92 14.96
N THR A 87 2.74 7.68 14.49
CA THR A 87 1.63 6.77 14.17
C THR A 87 1.22 5.92 15.38
N GLY A 88 2.06 5.85 16.43
CA GLY A 88 1.73 5.20 17.70
C GLY A 88 2.05 3.70 17.76
N GLY A 89 2.99 3.22 16.96
CA GLY A 89 3.38 1.80 16.95
C GLY A 89 4.22 1.44 15.72
N VAL A 90 4.33 0.14 15.41
CA VAL A 90 5.01 -0.33 14.19
C VAL A 90 4.08 -0.17 12.98
N PRO A 91 4.41 0.65 11.97
CA PRO A 91 3.52 0.90 10.85
C PRO A 91 3.05 -0.36 10.13
N GLU A 92 3.94 -1.32 9.86
CA GLU A 92 3.60 -2.59 9.21
C GLU A 92 2.45 -3.33 9.91
N GLN A 93 2.44 -3.34 11.24
CA GLN A 93 1.38 -3.96 12.03
C GLN A 93 0.08 -3.15 11.97
N GLN A 94 0.18 -1.83 11.98
CA GLN A 94 -0.98 -0.94 11.89
C GLN A 94 -1.71 -1.08 10.55
N LEU A 95 -0.97 -1.25 9.46
CA LEU A 95 -1.53 -1.44 8.10
C LEU A 95 -2.47 -2.66 8.00
N GLN A 96 -2.39 -3.62 8.93
CA GLN A 96 -3.24 -4.81 8.96
C GLN A 96 -4.69 -4.52 9.35
N THR A 97 -5.02 -3.29 9.77
CA THR A 97 -6.39 -2.86 10.06
C THR A 97 -6.77 -1.70 9.15
N VAL A 98 -8.06 -1.58 8.80
CA VAL A 98 -8.55 -0.46 7.97
C VAL A 98 -8.25 0.89 8.64
N ALA A 99 -8.47 1.00 9.94
CA ALA A 99 -8.22 2.24 10.69
C ALA A 99 -6.72 2.61 10.69
N GLY A 100 -5.84 1.64 10.94
CA GLY A 100 -4.39 1.87 10.92
C GLY A 100 -3.86 2.18 9.52
N LEU A 101 -4.36 1.50 8.48
CA LEU A 101 -4.03 1.81 7.08
C LEU A 101 -4.36 3.27 6.73
N VAL A 102 -5.55 3.74 7.10
CA VAL A 102 -5.97 5.13 6.88
C VAL A 102 -5.08 6.10 7.67
N ALA A 103 -4.91 5.85 8.98
CA ALA A 103 -4.14 6.74 9.86
C ALA A 103 -2.67 6.89 9.42
N VAL A 104 -2.01 5.79 9.04
CA VAL A 104 -0.63 5.82 8.54
C VAL A 104 -0.55 6.56 7.20
N SER A 105 -1.50 6.32 6.29
CA SER A 105 -1.55 7.00 4.98
C SER A 105 -1.73 8.51 5.13
N GLU A 106 -2.65 8.94 6.01
CA GLU A 106 -2.89 10.36 6.32
C GLU A 106 -1.67 11.03 6.95
N TYR A 107 -1.02 10.35 7.91
CA TYR A 107 0.21 10.84 8.51
C TYR A 107 1.30 11.08 7.46
N LEU A 108 1.54 10.09 6.58
CA LEU A 108 2.56 10.18 5.53
C LEU A 108 2.27 11.33 4.55
N ASP A 109 1.02 11.53 4.16
CA ASP A 109 0.64 12.66 3.31
C ASP A 109 0.85 14.01 4.01
N ALA A 110 0.49 14.10 5.29
CA ALA A 110 0.61 15.33 6.06
C ALA A 110 2.06 15.77 6.25
N ILE A 111 3.00 14.82 6.38
CA ILE A 111 4.43 15.14 6.46
C ILE A 111 5.06 15.36 5.10
N ARG A 112 4.63 14.62 4.05
CA ARG A 112 5.11 14.83 2.69
C ARG A 112 4.78 16.23 2.18
N GLY A 113 3.59 16.76 2.48
CA GLY A 113 3.19 18.11 2.07
C GLY A 113 4.00 19.24 2.72
N LYS A 114 4.89 18.92 3.67
CA LYS A 114 5.78 19.89 4.35
C LYS A 114 7.22 19.87 3.83
N VAL A 115 7.59 18.85 3.04
CA VAL A 115 8.92 18.67 2.43
C VAL A 115 8.89 19.20 1.01
#